data_AF-A0A5C1ITG6-F1
#
_entry.id   AF-A0A5C1ITG6-F1
#
_cell.length_a   1.000
_cell.length_b   1.000
_cell.length_c   1.000
_cell.angle_alpha   90.00
_cell.angle_beta   90.00
_cell.angle_gamma   90.00
#
_symmetry.space_group_name_H-M   'P 1'
#
loop_
_entity.id
_entity.type
_entity.pdbx_description
1 polymer ?
#
loop_
_entity_poly.entity_id
_entity_poly.type
_entity_poly.pdbx_seq_one_letter_code
_entity_poly.pdbx_strand_id
1 'polypeptide(L)'
;HFTFLHESGSNNPLGIVSDCDKIPFHPYFSVKDILGFMFMLLPLVTLALFSPNLLGDPENFTPANPLVTPPHIKPEWYFLFAYAILRSIPNKLGGVLALAASVLILFLAPLLHTSKQRTMAFRPLSQLLFWTLVANLFVLTWI
;
A
#
# COMPACT_ATOMS: atom_id res chain seq x y z
N HIS A 1 10.30 11.18 10.02
CA HIS A 1 9.61 9.90 10.31
C HIS A 1 10.29 9.16 11.46
N PHE A 2 11.53 8.67 11.30
CA PHE A 2 12.23 7.90 12.34
C PHE A 2 12.45 8.64 13.67
N THR A 3 12.68 9.96 13.64
CA THR A 3 12.78 10.78 14.86
C THR A 3 11.54 10.63 15.75
N PHE A 4 10.34 10.86 15.20
CA PHE A 4 9.09 10.67 15.94
C PHE A 4 8.84 9.20 16.33
N LEU A 5 9.28 8.24 15.51
CA LEU A 5 9.18 6.82 15.87
C LEU A 5 10.09 6.48 17.06
N HIS A 6 11.30 7.06 17.13
CA HIS A 6 12.25 6.80 18.19
C HIS A 6 11.85 7.42 19.52
N GLU A 7 11.06 8.50 19.51
CA GLU A 7 10.44 9.08 20.72
C GLU A 7 9.49 8.08 21.41
N SER A 8 8.62 7.39 20.66
CA SER A 8 7.64 6.45 21.23
C SER A 8 8.10 4.99 21.25
N GLY A 9 9.09 4.64 20.44
CA GLY A 9 9.41 3.27 20.08
C GLY A 9 8.40 2.62 19.12
N SER A 10 8.75 1.41 18.65
CA SER A 10 7.91 0.59 17.78
C SER A 10 6.70 0.01 18.53
N ASN A 11 5.58 -0.14 17.83
CA ASN A 11 4.44 -0.91 18.31
C ASN A 11 4.68 -2.44 18.14
N ASN A 12 3.88 -3.27 18.79
CA ASN A 12 3.93 -4.73 18.69
C ASN A 12 2.55 -5.32 18.32
N PRO A 13 2.47 -6.61 17.90
CA PRO A 13 1.21 -7.22 17.45
C PRO A 13 0.08 -7.21 18.50
N LEU A 14 0.42 -7.28 19.79
CA LEU A 14 -0.55 -7.28 20.89
C LEU A 14 -1.12 -5.87 21.15
N GLY A 15 -0.42 -4.81 20.74
CA GLY A 15 -0.87 -3.43 20.92
C GLY A 15 -0.80 -2.92 22.35
N ILE A 16 -0.11 -3.65 23.24
CA ILE A 16 0.15 -3.29 24.63
C ILE A 16 1.57 -2.73 24.79
N VAL A 17 1.89 -2.12 25.94
CA VAL A 17 3.25 -1.64 26.21
C VAL A 17 4.22 -2.82 26.29
N SER A 18 5.32 -2.78 25.53
CA SER A 18 6.35 -3.82 25.48
C SER A 18 7.62 -3.48 26.27
N ASP A 19 7.58 -2.47 27.14
CA ASP A 19 8.75 -2.03 27.91
C ASP A 19 9.30 -3.11 28.86
N CYS A 20 8.47 -4.06 29.26
CA CYS A 20 8.85 -5.18 30.13
C CYS A 20 9.71 -6.24 29.43
N ASP A 21 9.73 -6.28 28.09
CA ASP A 21 10.42 -7.32 27.31
C ASP A 21 11.08 -6.72 26.07
N LYS A 22 11.92 -5.71 26.29
CA LYS A 22 12.73 -5.10 25.23
C LYS A 22 14.00 -5.89 25.00
N ILE A 23 14.29 -6.15 23.72
CA ILE A 23 15.56 -6.71 23.26
C ILE A 23 16.35 -5.66 22.47
N PRO A 24 17.69 -5.71 22.46
CA PRO A 24 18.49 -4.81 21.65
C PRO A 24 18.22 -5.04 20.16
N PHE A 25 18.37 -3.99 19.35
CA PHE A 25 18.16 -4.09 17.89
C PHE A 25 19.15 -5.07 17.24
N HIS A 26 20.43 -4.98 17.63
CA HIS A 26 21.46 -5.92 17.21
C HIS A 26 21.69 -6.97 18.31
N PRO A 27 21.80 -8.27 17.98
CA PRO A 27 21.82 -8.85 16.62
C PRO A 27 20.43 -9.17 16.05
N TYR A 28 19.39 -9.15 16.88
CA TYR A 28 18.09 -9.77 16.58
C TYR A 28 17.40 -9.21 15.33
N PHE A 29 17.12 -7.91 15.31
CA PHE A 29 16.45 -7.27 14.18
C PHE A 29 17.40 -7.07 13.00
N SER A 30 18.70 -6.87 13.24
CA SER A 30 19.70 -6.80 12.15
C SER A 30 19.71 -8.06 11.29
N VAL A 31 19.75 -9.24 11.92
CA VAL A 31 19.73 -10.52 11.18
C VAL A 31 18.39 -10.74 10.49
N LYS A 32 17.28 -10.40 11.15
CA LYS A 32 15.93 -10.50 10.57
C LYS A 32 15.77 -9.59 9.34
N ASP A 33 16.31 -8.38 9.39
CA ASP A 33 16.21 -7.41 8.31
C ASP A 33 17.09 -7.82 7.12
N ILE A 34 18.29 -8.37 7.37
CA ILE A 34 19.12 -8.97 6.30
C ILE A 34 18.35 -10.10 5.61
N LEU A 35 17.70 -10.99 6.36
CA LEU A 35 16.88 -12.05 5.79
C LEU A 35 15.71 -11.48 4.96
N GLY A 36 15.01 -10.48 5.47
CA GLY A 36 13.92 -9.80 4.76
C GLY A 36 14.40 -9.14 3.46
N PHE A 37 15.58 -8.52 3.48
CA PHE A 37 16.19 -7.93 2.30
C PHE A 37 16.54 -8.99 1.24
N MET A 38 17.05 -10.15 1.66
CA MET A 38 17.31 -11.27 0.74
C MET A 38 16.00 -11.76 0.08
N PHE A 39 14.91 -11.88 0.86
CA PHE A 39 13.60 -12.24 0.31
C PHE A 39 12.99 -11.18 -0.60
N MET A 40 13.30 -9.89 -0.41
CA MET A 40 12.87 -8.82 -1.31
C MET A 40 13.71 -8.76 -2.60
N LEU A 41 15.02 -9.01 -2.51
CA LEU A 41 15.92 -9.00 -3.66
C LEU A 41 15.64 -10.15 -4.63
N LEU A 42 15.31 -11.34 -4.13
CA LEU A 42 15.01 -12.50 -4.98
C LEU A 42 13.95 -12.21 -6.07
N PRO A 43 12.71 -11.78 -5.74
CA PRO A 43 11.70 -11.48 -6.74
C PRO A 43 12.06 -10.27 -7.62
N LEU A 44 12.80 -9.30 -7.08
CA LEU A 44 13.25 -8.15 -7.86
C LEU A 44 14.23 -8.56 -8.96
N VAL A 45 15.24 -9.38 -8.61
CA VAL A 45 16.24 -9.87 -9.55
C VAL A 45 15.60 -10.83 -10.55
N THR A 46 14.67 -11.69 -10.13
CA THR A 46 13.99 -12.58 -11.08
C THR A 46 13.12 -11.81 -12.06
N LEU A 47 12.38 -10.78 -11.60
CA LEU A 47 11.62 -9.89 -12.49
C LEU A 47 12.55 -9.18 -13.47
N ALA A 48 13.63 -8.57 -12.98
CA ALA A 48 14.56 -7.80 -13.82
C ALA A 48 15.29 -8.66 -14.86
N LEU A 49 15.69 -9.90 -14.51
CA LEU A 49 16.48 -10.76 -15.39
C LEU A 49 15.63 -11.64 -16.32
N PHE A 50 14.49 -12.16 -15.84
CA PHE A 50 13.68 -13.11 -16.62
C PHE A 50 12.46 -12.47 -17.29
N SER A 51 11.91 -11.38 -16.72
CA SER A 51 10.65 -10.80 -17.22
C SER A 51 10.56 -9.27 -16.99
N PRO A 52 11.54 -8.48 -17.49
CA PRO A 52 11.66 -7.05 -17.15
C PRO A 52 10.43 -6.21 -17.55
N ASN A 53 9.71 -6.63 -18.58
CA ASN A 53 8.54 -5.92 -19.11
C ASN A 53 7.20 -6.45 -18.57
N LEU A 54 7.19 -7.41 -17.64
CA LEU A 54 5.95 -8.06 -17.17
C LEU A 54 4.97 -7.08 -16.50
N LEU A 55 5.49 -6.07 -15.80
CA LEU A 55 4.69 -5.07 -15.09
C LEU A 55 4.55 -3.75 -15.89
N GLY A 56 5.11 -3.67 -17.09
CA GLY A 56 5.11 -2.49 -17.94
C GLY A 56 3.99 -2.51 -18.99
N ASP A 57 3.78 -1.37 -19.65
CA ASP A 57 2.86 -1.26 -20.78
C ASP A 57 3.64 -1.22 -22.10
N PRO A 58 3.33 -2.11 -23.09
CA PRO A 58 3.94 -2.08 -24.41
C PRO A 58 3.81 -0.74 -25.14
N GLU A 59 2.74 0.04 -24.89
CA GLU A 59 2.51 1.33 -25.53
C GLU A 59 3.62 2.34 -25.19
N ASN A 60 4.26 2.22 -24.02
CA ASN A 60 5.35 3.10 -23.58
C ASN A 60 6.67 2.91 -24.36
N PHE A 61 6.78 1.89 -25.22
CA PHE A 61 7.93 1.74 -26.13
C PHE A 61 7.77 2.55 -27.42
N THR A 62 6.57 3.06 -27.70
CA THR A 62 6.34 3.96 -28.83
C THR A 62 6.59 5.41 -28.42
N PRO A 63 7.27 6.24 -29.24
CA PRO A 63 7.45 7.65 -28.93
C PRO A 63 6.10 8.38 -28.80
N ALA A 64 6.01 9.28 -27.84
CA ALA A 64 4.78 10.03 -27.58
C ALA A 64 4.34 10.86 -28.80
N ASN A 65 3.07 10.73 -29.18
CA ASN A 65 2.45 11.53 -30.22
C ASN A 65 1.27 12.34 -29.63
N PRO A 66 1.34 13.68 -29.55
CA PRO A 66 0.29 14.48 -28.93
C PRO A 66 -1.02 14.49 -29.74
N LEU A 67 -1.00 14.06 -31.01
CA LEU A 67 -2.17 14.03 -31.88
C LEU A 67 -2.93 12.70 -31.86
N VAL A 68 -2.35 11.66 -31.25
CA VAL A 68 -2.91 10.31 -31.26
C VAL A 68 -2.99 9.76 -29.84
N THR A 69 -4.21 9.47 -29.38
CA THR A 69 -4.44 8.77 -28.12
C THR A 69 -4.46 7.27 -28.36
N PRO A 70 -3.71 6.46 -27.59
CA PRO A 70 -3.84 5.02 -27.65
C PRO A 70 -5.25 4.55 -27.29
N PRO A 71 -5.70 3.39 -27.83
CA PRO A 71 -7.06 2.91 -27.64
C PRO A 71 -7.39 2.52 -26.20
N HIS A 72 -6.41 2.07 -25.41
CA HIS A 72 -6.61 1.61 -24.04
C HIS A 72 -5.64 2.27 -23.04
N ILE A 73 -5.67 3.60 -22.99
CA ILE A 73 -4.84 4.36 -22.04
C ILE A 73 -5.16 4.02 -20.58
N LYS A 74 -4.14 3.62 -19.84
CA LYS A 74 -4.20 3.30 -18.41
C LYS A 74 -2.90 3.72 -17.74
N PRO A 75 -2.92 4.04 -16.43
CA PRO A 75 -1.70 4.26 -15.67
C PRO A 75 -1.03 2.93 -15.33
N GLU A 76 0.14 3.01 -14.71
CA GLU A 76 0.83 1.86 -14.13
C GLU A 76 -0.04 1.15 -13.08
N TRP A 77 0.21 -0.15 -12.90
CA TRP A 77 -0.64 -1.05 -12.12
C TRP A 77 -0.92 -0.58 -10.69
N TYR A 78 0.05 0.06 -10.03
CA TYR A 78 -0.07 0.55 -8.65
C TYR A 78 -0.99 1.79 -8.50
N PHE A 79 -1.37 2.43 -9.61
CA PHE A 79 -2.38 3.50 -9.63
C PHE A 79 -3.77 3.04 -10.07
N LEU A 80 -3.95 1.79 -10.51
CA LEU A 80 -5.21 1.32 -11.07
C LEU A 80 -6.38 1.44 -10.10
N PHE A 81 -6.18 1.14 -8.80
CA PHE A 81 -7.24 1.28 -7.81
C PHE A 81 -7.80 2.72 -7.74
N ALA A 82 -6.91 3.71 -7.82
CA ALA A 82 -7.26 5.12 -7.74
C ALA A 82 -7.89 5.59 -9.07
N TYR A 83 -7.40 5.06 -10.19
CA TYR A 83 -7.97 5.29 -11.51
C TYR A 83 -9.40 4.71 -11.65
N ALA A 84 -9.66 3.54 -11.07
CA ALA A 84 -11.00 2.97 -11.02
C ALA A 84 -11.97 3.86 -10.22
N ILE A 85 -11.53 4.40 -9.08
CA ILE A 85 -12.31 5.36 -8.27
C ILE A 85 -12.62 6.63 -9.09
N LEU A 86 -11.62 7.19 -9.79
CA LEU A 86 -11.78 8.37 -10.66
C LEU A 86 -12.85 8.14 -11.75
N ARG A 87 -12.81 6.98 -12.42
CA ARG A 87 -13.74 6.62 -13.51
C ARG A 87 -15.14 6.25 -13.03
N SER A 88 -15.29 5.86 -11.77
CA SER A 88 -16.59 5.44 -11.20
C SER A 88 -17.58 6.60 -11.03
N ILE A 89 -17.09 7.85 -11.02
CA ILE A 89 -17.92 9.03 -10.82
C ILE A 89 -18.14 9.74 -12.18
N PRO A 90 -19.38 9.82 -12.70
CA PRO A 90 -19.69 10.45 -13.99
C PRO A 90 -19.70 11.99 -13.91
N ASN A 91 -18.76 12.58 -13.17
CA ASN A 91 -18.56 14.02 -13.04
C ASN A 91 -17.06 14.32 -12.92
N LYS A 92 -16.55 15.23 -13.75
CA LYS A 92 -15.11 15.56 -13.80
C LYS A 92 -14.56 16.06 -12.45
N LEU A 93 -15.26 17.00 -11.80
CA LEU A 93 -14.83 17.54 -10.50
C LEU A 93 -14.96 16.49 -9.40
N GLY A 94 -16.10 15.78 -9.36
CA GLY A 94 -16.38 14.73 -8.38
C GLY A 94 -15.35 13.61 -8.44
N GLY A 95 -14.97 13.15 -9.63
CA GLY A 95 -13.93 12.13 -9.82
C GLY A 95 -12.57 12.58 -9.29
N VAL A 96 -12.13 13.81 -9.61
CA VAL A 96 -10.85 14.34 -9.13
C VAL A 96 -10.84 14.49 -7.60
N LEU A 97 -11.94 14.96 -7.01
CA LEU A 97 -12.07 15.06 -5.56
C LEU A 97 -12.05 13.68 -4.90
N ALA A 98 -12.69 12.67 -5.48
CA ALA A 98 -12.68 11.31 -4.96
C ALA A 98 -11.31 10.64 -5.07
N LEU A 99 -10.58 10.86 -6.17
CA LEU A 99 -9.19 10.44 -6.32
C LEU A 99 -8.34 11.02 -5.19
N ALA A 100 -8.39 12.33 -4.95
CA ALA A 100 -7.64 12.97 -3.87
C ALA A 100 -8.09 12.42 -2.49
N ALA A 101 -9.39 12.27 -2.28
CA ALA A 101 -9.95 11.73 -1.05
C ALA A 101 -9.49 10.29 -0.77
N SER A 102 -9.28 9.45 -1.80
CA SER A 102 -8.83 8.06 -1.66
C SER A 102 -7.47 7.94 -0.95
N VAL A 103 -6.61 8.96 -1.06
CA VAL A 103 -5.32 9.02 -0.37
C VAL A 103 -5.44 9.81 0.93
N LEU A 104 -6.13 10.96 0.89
CA LEU A 104 -6.24 11.85 2.05
C LEU A 104 -7.03 11.23 3.21
N ILE A 105 -7.91 10.26 2.95
CA ILE A 105 -8.65 9.54 4.00
C ILE A 105 -7.73 8.84 5.00
N LEU A 106 -6.48 8.52 4.62
CA LEU A 106 -5.49 7.95 5.52
C LEU A 106 -5.17 8.88 6.72
N PHE A 107 -5.24 10.20 6.54
CA PHE A 107 -5.04 11.15 7.64
C PHE A 107 -6.20 11.17 8.64
N LEU A 108 -7.38 10.71 8.24
CA LEU A 108 -8.54 10.58 9.15
C LEU A 108 -8.48 9.28 9.97
N ALA A 109 -7.63 8.31 9.61
CA ALA A 109 -7.57 7.02 10.28
C ALA A 109 -7.37 7.10 11.82
N PRO A 110 -6.51 7.98 12.38
CA PRO A 110 -6.39 8.14 13.82
C PRO A 110 -7.66 8.71 14.48
N LEU A 111 -8.38 9.59 13.78
CA LEU A 111 -9.59 10.26 14.29
C LEU A 111 -10.81 9.32 14.25
N LEU A 112 -10.82 8.37 13.31
CA LEU A 112 -11.89 7.37 13.16
C LEU A 112 -11.72 6.16 14.08
N HIS A 113 -10.65 6.09 14.88
CA HIS A 113 -10.42 4.97 15.78
C HIS A 113 -11.37 5.00 16.99
N THR A 114 -12.36 4.09 17.00
CA THR A 114 -13.36 4.00 18.07
C THR A 114 -13.10 2.91 19.10
N SER A 115 -12.18 1.99 18.82
CA SER A 115 -11.93 0.84 19.70
C SER A 115 -11.17 1.24 20.96
N LYS A 116 -11.40 0.48 22.04
CA LYS A 116 -10.56 0.56 23.24
C LYS A 116 -9.25 -0.22 23.10
N GLN A 117 -9.14 -1.10 22.09
CA GLN A 117 -7.96 -1.90 21.80
C GLN A 117 -7.23 -1.34 20.58
N ARG A 118 -5.92 -1.10 20.74
CA ARG A 118 -5.08 -0.46 19.72
C ARG A 118 -4.95 -1.30 18.45
N THR A 119 -4.62 -2.59 18.55
CA THR A 119 -4.43 -3.48 17.40
C THR A 119 -5.68 -4.28 17.07
N MET A 120 -5.70 -4.88 15.87
CA MET A 120 -6.80 -5.74 15.42
C MET A 120 -6.63 -7.21 15.85
N ALA A 121 -5.53 -7.59 16.50
CA ALA A 121 -5.21 -8.99 16.84
C ALA A 121 -6.34 -9.70 17.60
N PHE A 122 -7.05 -8.98 18.48
CA PHE A 122 -8.14 -9.50 19.30
C PHE A 122 -9.52 -8.96 18.90
N ARG A 123 -9.67 -8.50 17.65
CA ARG A 123 -10.90 -7.88 17.13
C ARG A 123 -11.39 -8.59 15.86
N PRO A 124 -12.07 -9.76 15.98
CA PRO A 124 -12.44 -10.59 14.83
C PRO A 124 -13.24 -9.83 13.76
N LEU A 125 -14.22 -9.01 14.17
CA LEU A 125 -15.01 -8.23 13.23
C LEU A 125 -14.16 -7.18 12.48
N SER A 126 -13.20 -6.55 13.16
CA SER A 126 -12.30 -5.58 12.51
C SER A 126 -11.29 -6.27 11.59
N GLN A 127 -10.83 -7.49 11.91
CA GLN A 127 -10.00 -8.28 10.99
C GLN A 127 -10.77 -8.63 9.72
N LEU A 128 -12.04 -9.06 9.85
CA LEU A 128 -12.89 -9.34 8.69
C LEU A 128 -13.01 -8.09 7.81
N LEU A 129 -13.36 -6.93 8.39
CA LEU A 129 -13.49 -5.68 7.65
C LEU A 129 -12.17 -5.20 7.03
N PHE A 130 -11.02 -5.48 7.66
CA PHE A 130 -9.72 -5.20 7.08
C PHE A 130 -9.48 -6.05 5.83
N TRP A 131 -9.75 -7.35 5.90
CA TRP A 131 -9.58 -8.24 4.74
C TRP A 131 -10.58 -7.97 3.62
N THR A 132 -11.80 -7.55 3.94
CA THR A 132 -12.74 -7.09 2.90
C THR A 132 -12.27 -5.81 2.24
N LEU A 133 -11.67 -4.87 2.98
CA LEU A 133 -11.04 -3.68 2.41
C LEU A 133 -9.87 -4.05 1.47
N VAL A 134 -9.00 -4.96 1.89
CA VAL A 134 -7.88 -5.45 1.06
C VAL A 134 -8.40 -6.13 -0.22
N ALA A 135 -9.41 -7.01 -0.11
CA ALA A 135 -10.04 -7.63 -1.25
C ALA A 135 -10.66 -6.59 -2.20
N ASN A 136 -11.32 -5.56 -1.66
CA ASN A 136 -11.89 -4.48 -2.47
C ASN A 136 -10.81 -3.69 -3.22
N LEU A 137 -9.64 -3.45 -2.63
CA LEU A 137 -8.52 -2.80 -3.33
C LEU A 137 -7.98 -3.66 -4.48
N PHE A 138 -7.94 -4.99 -4.32
CA PHE A 138 -7.60 -5.89 -5.44
C PHE A 138 -8.65 -5.83 -6.55
N VAL A 139 -9.93 -5.81 -6.20
CA VAL A 139 -11.02 -5.64 -7.18
C VAL A 139 -10.90 -4.30 -7.92
N LEU A 140 -10.64 -3.19 -7.21
CA LEU A 140 -10.43 -1.88 -7.83
C LEU A 140 -9.18 -1.83 -8.71
N THR A 141 -8.13 -2.59 -8.38
CA THR A 141 -6.93 -2.69 -9.22
C THR A 141 -7.21 -3.47 -10.51
N TRP A 142 -8.18 -4.39 -10.48
CA TRP A 142 -8.56 -5.21 -11.62
C TRP A 142 -9.53 -4.53 -12.60
N ILE A 143 -10.36 -3.57 -12.14
CA ILE A 143 -11.34 -2.81 -12.93
C ILE A 143 -10.70 -1.67 -13.74
#